data_AF-A0A250VRT3-F1
#
_entry.id   AF-A0A250VRT3-F1
#
_cell.length_a   1.000
_cell.length_b   1.000
_cell.length_c   1.000
_cell.angle_alpha   90.00
_cell.angle_beta   90.00
_cell.angle_gamma   90.00
#
_symmetry.space_group_name_H-M   'P 1'
#
loop_
_entity.id
_entity.type
_entity.pdbx_description
1 polymer ?
#
loop_
_entity_poly.entity_id
_entity_poly.type
_entity_poly.pdbx_seq_one_letter_code
_entity_poly.pdbx_strand_id
1 'polypeptide(L)'
;MRLSLVPRGGDIQGRSGGRGSVTVERAPQRDHVVAASETVTLVLGDDSPLPESAADVEDLARRLRGHVAQLGARTASGIPVLLRAQRLCSESIPEGYMPSRVYLVQLAEATQELVAYVERVGPRRRWRKPRINVLRGAVFAVALACLVWAASVPRT
;
A
#
# COMPACT_ATOMS: atom_id res chain seq x y z
N MET A 1 -51.25 -27.41 28.95
CA MET A 1 -51.14 -26.10 29.64
C MET A 1 -49.90 -26.11 30.52
N ARG A 2 -49.24 -24.94 30.64
CA ARG A 2 -48.11 -24.57 31.53
C ARG A 2 -46.70 -24.62 30.89
N LEU A 3 -46.33 -23.43 30.40
CA LEU A 3 -44.96 -22.93 30.31
C LEU A 3 -44.31 -22.91 31.70
N SER A 4 -43.01 -23.21 31.79
CA SER A 4 -42.14 -22.75 32.89
C SER A 4 -40.70 -22.65 32.40
N LEU A 5 -40.22 -21.40 32.31
CA LEU A 5 -38.82 -21.03 32.22
C LEU A 5 -38.14 -21.24 33.58
N VAL A 6 -36.86 -21.62 33.57
CA VAL A 6 -35.73 -21.03 34.34
C VAL A 6 -34.44 -21.75 33.93
N PRO A 7 -33.37 -21.03 33.53
CA PRO A 7 -32.06 -21.60 33.23
C PRO A 7 -31.19 -21.64 34.49
N ARG A 8 -30.51 -22.77 34.75
CA ARG A 8 -29.52 -22.92 35.82
C ARG A 8 -28.12 -22.86 35.19
N GLY A 9 -27.34 -21.89 35.64
CA GLY A 9 -26.06 -21.53 35.04
C GLY A 9 -24.94 -22.54 35.27
N GLY A 10 -23.84 -22.31 34.55
CA GLY A 10 -22.54 -22.89 34.85
C GLY A 10 -21.61 -23.01 33.65
N ASP A 11 -21.20 -21.90 33.04
CA ASP A 11 -20.09 -21.92 32.08
C ASP A 11 -18.92 -21.05 32.58
N ILE A 12 -18.00 -21.75 33.24
CA ILE A 12 -16.55 -21.72 33.04
C ILE A 12 -16.02 -20.50 32.27
N GLN A 13 -15.53 -19.49 32.98
CA GLN A 13 -14.53 -18.59 32.40
C GLN A 13 -13.19 -18.86 33.07
N GLY A 14 -12.50 -19.85 32.52
CA GLY A 14 -11.08 -20.07 32.71
C GLY A 14 -10.30 -18.85 32.21
N ARG A 15 -9.67 -18.17 33.16
CA ARG A 15 -8.26 -17.79 33.18
C ARG A 15 -7.53 -17.70 31.81
N SER A 16 -6.92 -16.54 31.64
CA SER A 16 -5.58 -16.35 31.06
C SER A 16 -5.39 -16.45 29.54
N GLY A 17 -5.09 -15.28 28.98
CA GLY A 17 -3.82 -15.12 28.29
C GLY A 17 -3.94 -14.96 26.80
N GLY A 18 -3.42 -13.85 26.28
CA GLY A 18 -3.17 -13.75 24.85
C GLY A 18 -3.20 -12.32 24.33
N ARG A 19 -2.25 -11.48 24.79
CA ARG A 19 -1.72 -10.43 23.92
C ARG A 19 -1.31 -11.10 22.61
N GLY A 20 -1.94 -10.69 21.53
CA GLY A 20 -1.68 -11.27 20.21
C GLY A 20 -2.36 -10.52 19.09
N SER A 21 -2.34 -9.17 19.12
CA SER A 21 -2.60 -8.38 17.90
C SER A 21 -1.37 -8.50 16.99
N VAL A 22 -1.15 -9.69 16.47
CA VAL A 22 -0.01 -10.07 15.65
C VAL A 22 -0.57 -10.43 14.27
N THR A 23 -0.23 -9.57 13.31
CA THR A 23 0.04 -9.93 11.91
C THR A 23 -1.09 -10.56 11.08
N VAL A 24 -2.10 -9.77 10.72
CA VAL A 24 -2.88 -10.08 9.50
C VAL A 24 -2.48 -9.17 8.34
N GLU A 25 -2.11 -7.90 8.56
CA GLU A 25 -1.67 -6.99 7.49
C GLU A 25 -0.23 -7.24 7.00
N ARG A 26 0.61 -7.94 7.78
CA ARG A 26 2.02 -8.19 7.45
C ARG A 26 2.21 -9.29 6.40
N ALA A 27 1.32 -10.29 6.37
CA ALA A 27 1.36 -11.37 5.39
C ALA A 27 1.15 -10.85 3.95
N PRO A 28 0.04 -10.15 3.62
CA PRO A 28 -0.20 -9.67 2.26
C PRO A 28 0.85 -8.66 1.79
N GLN A 29 1.46 -7.90 2.70
CA GLN A 29 2.56 -7.01 2.32
C GLN A 29 3.82 -7.77 1.92
N ARG A 30 4.17 -8.84 2.64
CA ARG A 30 5.30 -9.70 2.29
C ARG A 30 5.04 -10.41 0.97
N ASP A 31 3.82 -10.85 0.72
CA ASP A 31 3.45 -11.54 -0.52
C ASP A 31 3.70 -10.66 -1.76
N HIS A 32 3.44 -9.35 -1.67
CA HIS A 32 3.70 -8.42 -2.78
C HIS A 32 5.18 -8.10 -2.98
N VAL A 33 5.95 -8.02 -1.89
CA VAL A 33 7.41 -7.82 -1.95
C VAL A 33 8.07 -9.07 -2.56
N VAL A 34 7.63 -10.25 -2.16
CA VAL A 34 8.09 -11.54 -2.71
C VAL A 34 7.73 -11.65 -4.19
N ALA A 35 6.48 -11.41 -4.57
CA ALA A 35 6.05 -11.47 -5.97
C ALA A 35 6.80 -10.46 -6.87
N ALA A 36 7.07 -9.25 -6.35
CA ALA A 36 7.88 -8.27 -7.04
C ALA A 36 9.33 -8.74 -7.21
N SER A 37 9.94 -9.26 -6.15
CA SER A 37 11.29 -9.83 -6.18
C SER A 37 11.41 -11.00 -7.17
N GLU A 38 10.45 -11.93 -7.18
CA GLU A 38 10.43 -13.03 -8.15
C GLU A 38 10.41 -12.52 -9.59
N THR A 39 9.58 -11.51 -9.87
CA THR A 39 9.51 -10.90 -11.20
C THR A 39 10.81 -10.17 -11.56
N VAL A 40 11.47 -9.54 -10.59
CA VAL A 40 12.80 -8.94 -10.78
C VAL A 40 13.84 -10.02 -11.09
N THR A 41 13.81 -11.16 -10.41
CA THR A 41 14.72 -12.29 -10.67
C THR A 41 14.54 -12.85 -12.08
N LEU A 42 13.32 -12.84 -12.63
CA LEU A 42 13.05 -13.21 -14.03
C LEU A 42 13.64 -12.22 -15.07
N VAL A 43 14.26 -11.12 -14.64
CA VAL A 43 14.87 -10.14 -15.55
C VAL A 43 16.35 -9.93 -15.24
N LEU A 44 16.69 -9.84 -13.95
CA LEU A 44 18.05 -9.58 -13.47
C LEU A 44 18.80 -10.83 -13.02
N GLY A 45 18.15 -11.99 -12.97
CA GLY A 45 18.79 -13.25 -12.58
C GLY A 45 19.87 -13.64 -13.59
N ASP A 46 21.00 -14.13 -13.09
CA ASP A 46 22.14 -14.54 -13.94
C ASP A 46 21.75 -15.66 -14.91
N ASP A 47 20.86 -16.57 -14.48
CA ASP A 47 20.32 -17.66 -15.28
C ASP A 47 19.00 -17.30 -16.02
N SER A 48 18.63 -16.01 -16.02
CA SER A 48 17.36 -15.58 -16.59
C SER A 48 17.36 -15.80 -18.11
N PRO A 49 16.38 -16.54 -18.66
CA PRO A 49 16.25 -16.67 -20.10
C PRO A 49 15.96 -15.29 -20.71
N LEU A 50 16.45 -15.11 -21.93
CA LEU A 50 16.16 -13.91 -22.70
C LEU A 50 14.67 -13.94 -23.12
N PRO A 51 13.96 -12.80 -23.10
CA PRO A 51 12.62 -12.74 -23.68
C PRO A 51 12.71 -13.10 -25.17
N GLU A 52 11.87 -14.05 -25.59
CA GLU A 52 11.88 -14.61 -26.94
C GLU A 52 11.12 -13.74 -27.93
N SER A 53 10.17 -12.93 -27.44
CA SER A 53 9.30 -12.08 -28.24
C SER A 53 9.09 -10.69 -27.66
N ALA A 54 8.58 -9.77 -28.49
CA ALA A 54 8.13 -8.45 -28.05
C ALA A 54 6.95 -8.55 -27.06
N ALA A 55 6.09 -9.57 -27.20
CA ALA A 55 4.98 -9.81 -26.28
C ALA A 55 5.50 -10.15 -24.86
N ASP A 56 6.56 -10.95 -24.75
CA ASP A 56 7.17 -11.28 -23.46
C ASP A 56 7.74 -10.03 -22.78
N VAL A 57 8.35 -9.14 -23.58
CA VAL A 57 8.85 -7.86 -23.09
C VAL A 57 7.71 -7.01 -22.55
N GLU A 58 6.62 -6.89 -23.29
CA GLU A 58 5.45 -6.12 -22.87
C GLU A 58 4.82 -6.69 -21.60
N ASP A 59 4.73 -8.01 -21.50
CA ASP A 59 4.16 -8.70 -20.34
C ASP A 59 5.03 -8.51 -19.09
N LEU A 60 6.35 -8.65 -19.22
CA LEU A 60 7.29 -8.38 -18.12
C LEU A 60 7.24 -6.90 -17.71
N ALA A 61 7.24 -5.97 -18.67
CA ALA A 61 7.10 -4.56 -18.39
C ALA A 61 5.78 -4.25 -17.67
N ARG A 62 4.67 -4.85 -18.11
CA ARG A 62 3.35 -4.69 -17.49
C ARG A 62 3.34 -5.22 -16.04
N ARG A 63 3.95 -6.38 -15.80
CA ARG A 63 4.08 -6.96 -14.45
C ARG A 63 4.92 -6.07 -13.53
N LEU A 64 6.09 -5.62 -13.99
CA LEU A 64 6.96 -4.72 -13.22
C LEU A 64 6.27 -3.39 -12.89
N ARG A 65 5.61 -2.76 -13.87
CA ARG A 65 4.80 -1.54 -13.65
C ARG A 65 3.68 -1.78 -12.64
N GLY A 66 3.03 -2.94 -12.69
CA GLY A 66 2.02 -3.36 -11.71
C GLY A 66 2.60 -3.43 -10.29
N HIS A 67 3.77 -4.04 -10.13
CA HIS A 67 4.48 -4.12 -8.85
C HIS A 67 4.88 -2.74 -8.34
N VAL A 68 5.41 -1.86 -9.20
CA VAL A 68 5.74 -0.47 -8.84
C VAL A 68 4.50 0.28 -8.36
N ALA A 69 3.35 0.13 -9.03
CA ALA A 69 2.10 0.74 -8.59
C ALA A 69 1.66 0.21 -7.20
N GLN A 70 1.78 -1.10 -6.98
CA GLN A 70 1.41 -1.75 -5.73
C GLN A 70 2.33 -1.35 -4.55
N LEU A 71 3.64 -1.34 -4.77
CA LEU A 71 4.63 -0.88 -3.80
C LEU A 71 4.50 0.63 -3.55
N GLY A 72 4.27 1.41 -4.62
CA GLY A 72 4.08 2.85 -4.58
C GLY A 72 2.87 3.29 -3.75
N ALA A 73 1.74 2.58 -3.85
CA ALA A 73 0.55 2.85 -3.04
C ALA A 73 0.79 2.72 -1.52
N ARG A 74 1.86 2.01 -1.13
CA ARG A 74 2.25 1.77 0.27
C ARG A 74 3.48 2.58 0.70
N THR A 75 4.08 3.32 -0.23
CA THR A 75 5.28 4.12 -0.02
C THR A 75 4.92 5.59 0.09
N ALA A 76 5.69 6.36 0.88
CA ALA A 76 5.49 7.81 0.95
C ALA A 76 5.73 8.45 -0.43
N SER A 77 4.92 9.44 -0.78
CA SER A 77 5.13 10.23 -2.00
C SER A 77 6.41 11.06 -1.90
N GLY A 78 7.09 11.29 -3.03
CA GLY A 78 8.30 12.12 -3.09
C GLY A 78 9.60 11.41 -2.73
N ILE A 79 9.57 10.09 -2.47
CA ILE A 79 10.80 9.31 -2.28
C ILE A 79 11.52 9.15 -3.64
N PRO A 80 12.83 9.45 -3.74
CA PRO A 80 13.57 9.43 -5.01
C PRO A 80 13.48 8.09 -5.75
N VAL A 81 13.58 6.98 -5.02
CA VAL A 81 13.50 5.62 -5.58
C VAL A 81 12.13 5.36 -6.24
N LEU A 82 11.04 5.78 -5.57
CA LEU A 82 9.69 5.65 -6.12
C LEU A 82 9.51 6.55 -7.35
N LEU A 83 10.02 7.78 -7.33
CA LEU A 83 9.95 8.71 -8.46
C LEU A 83 10.70 8.17 -9.68
N ARG A 84 11.88 7.57 -9.49
CA ARG A 84 12.65 6.92 -10.56
C ARG A 84 11.86 5.78 -11.18
N ALA A 85 11.32 4.87 -10.36
CA ALA A 85 10.52 3.75 -10.84
C ALA A 85 9.27 4.22 -11.60
N GLN A 86 8.56 5.22 -11.06
CA GLN A 86 7.38 5.80 -11.72
C GLN A 86 7.70 6.46 -13.06
N ARG A 87 8.82 7.17 -13.16
CA ARG A 87 9.27 7.77 -14.42
C ARG A 87 9.47 6.71 -15.50
N LEU A 88 10.21 5.64 -15.19
CA LEU A 88 10.41 4.52 -16.11
C LEU A 88 9.08 3.83 -16.46
N CYS A 89 8.12 3.77 -15.54
CA CYS A 89 6.79 3.24 -15.82
C CYS A 89 5.99 4.10 -16.82
N SER A 90 6.24 5.41 -16.86
CA SER A 90 5.55 6.34 -17.78
C SER A 90 6.15 6.36 -19.18
N GLU A 91 7.36 5.85 -19.36
CA GLU A 91 8.02 5.75 -20.66
C GLU A 91 7.39 4.64 -21.53
N SER A 92 7.30 4.86 -22.84
CA SER A 92 6.93 3.82 -23.78
C SER A 92 8.06 2.78 -23.89
N ILE A 93 7.71 1.54 -24.20
CA ILE A 93 8.73 0.50 -24.43
C ILE A 93 9.46 0.87 -25.73
N PRO A 94 10.79 0.97 -25.72
CA PRO A 94 11.56 1.35 -26.90
C PRO A 94 11.57 0.22 -27.94
N GLU A 95 11.49 0.59 -29.21
CA GLU A 95 11.50 -0.36 -30.32
C GLU A 95 12.86 -1.05 -30.48
N GLY A 96 12.81 -2.30 -30.93
CA GLY A 96 13.98 -3.13 -31.17
C GLY A 96 14.41 -3.93 -29.93
N TYR A 97 15.07 -5.06 -30.22
CA TYR A 97 15.39 -6.08 -29.22
C TYR A 97 16.28 -5.56 -28.08
N MET A 98 17.43 -4.95 -28.39
CA MET A 98 18.37 -4.49 -27.35
C MET A 98 17.83 -3.31 -26.53
N PRO A 99 17.25 -2.25 -27.12
CA PRO A 99 16.64 -1.16 -26.35
C PRO A 99 15.52 -1.65 -25.42
N SER A 100 14.64 -2.53 -25.90
CA SER A 100 13.58 -3.16 -25.10
C SER A 100 14.15 -3.89 -23.88
N ARG A 101 15.26 -4.63 -24.05
CA ARG A 101 15.92 -5.32 -22.94
C ARG A 101 16.54 -4.37 -21.93
N VAL A 102 17.25 -3.35 -22.39
CA VAL A 102 17.83 -2.34 -21.50
C VAL A 102 16.74 -1.65 -20.68
N TYR A 103 15.62 -1.33 -21.32
CA TYR A 103 14.44 -0.79 -20.64
C TYR A 103 13.92 -1.73 -19.54
N LEU A 104 13.75 -3.02 -19.84
CA LEU A 104 13.31 -4.00 -18.84
C LEU A 104 14.28 -4.10 -17.65
N VAL A 105 15.59 -4.15 -17.92
CA VAL A 105 16.62 -4.22 -16.87
C VAL A 105 16.54 -2.98 -15.99
N GLN A 106 16.49 -1.78 -16.56
CA GLN A 106 16.39 -0.54 -15.79
C GLN A 106 15.11 -0.48 -14.96
N LEU A 107 13.98 -0.96 -15.51
CA LEU A 107 12.71 -1.01 -14.79
C LEU A 107 12.76 -2.04 -13.65
N ALA A 108 13.39 -3.19 -13.87
CA ALA A 108 13.57 -4.23 -12.85
C ALA A 108 14.52 -3.76 -11.73
N GLU A 109 15.62 -3.09 -12.05
CA GLU A 109 16.54 -2.49 -11.07
C GLU A 109 15.82 -1.46 -10.20
N ALA A 110 15.05 -0.54 -10.82
CA ALA A 110 14.29 0.45 -10.08
C ALA A 110 13.22 -0.20 -9.17
N THR A 111 12.64 -1.33 -9.62
CA THR A 111 11.70 -2.12 -8.82
C THR A 111 12.42 -2.81 -7.64
N GLN A 112 13.61 -3.36 -7.86
CA GLN A 112 14.45 -3.97 -6.82
C GLN A 112 14.85 -2.95 -5.74
N GLU A 113 15.27 -1.76 -6.16
CA GLU A 113 15.57 -0.67 -5.22
C GLU A 113 14.35 -0.30 -4.38
N LEU A 114 13.16 -0.27 -4.99
CA LEU A 114 11.91 0.02 -4.30
C LEU A 114 11.52 -1.10 -3.32
N VAL A 115 11.66 -2.36 -3.71
CA VAL A 115 11.50 -3.54 -2.84
C VAL A 115 12.43 -3.42 -1.63
N ALA A 116 13.72 -3.21 -1.86
CA ALA A 116 14.71 -3.08 -0.79
C ALA A 116 14.40 -1.90 0.14
N TYR A 117 13.91 -0.78 -0.41
CA TYR A 117 13.45 0.36 0.38
C TYR A 117 12.26 -0.02 1.28
N VAL A 118 11.23 -0.67 0.72
CA VAL A 118 10.03 -1.08 1.46
C VAL A 118 10.38 -2.10 2.56
N GLU A 119 11.31 -3.02 2.30
CA GLU A 119 11.80 -3.99 3.28
C GLU A 119 12.56 -3.32 4.43
N ARG A 120 13.47 -2.38 4.13
CA ARG A 120 14.26 -1.65 5.15
C ARG A 120 13.40 -0.75 6.01
N VAL A 121 12.46 -0.03 5.40
CA VAL A 121 11.57 0.89 6.11
C VAL A 121 10.56 0.09 6.94
N GLY A 122 10.24 -1.15 6.54
CA GLY A 122 9.24 -1.99 7.17
C GLY A 122 7.84 -1.41 7.02
N PRO A 123 6.80 -2.06 7.58
CA PRO A 123 5.44 -1.53 7.64
C PRO A 123 5.40 -0.31 8.56
N ARG A 124 5.88 0.85 8.10
CA ARG A 124 5.72 2.11 8.84
C ARG A 124 4.28 2.56 8.66
N ARG A 125 3.48 2.13 9.64
CA ARG A 125 2.45 2.89 10.34
C ARG A 125 1.89 3.98 9.44
N ARG A 126 0.79 3.67 8.75
CA ARG A 126 -0.14 4.61 8.11
C ARG A 126 0.16 6.01 8.56
N TRP A 127 0.86 6.78 7.73
CA TRP A 127 0.88 8.22 7.90
C TRP A 127 -0.58 8.64 7.73
N ARG A 128 -1.30 8.74 8.87
CA ARG A 128 -2.55 9.47 8.95
C ARG A 128 -2.27 10.79 8.25
N LYS A 129 -2.88 11.03 7.10
CA LYS A 129 -3.14 12.40 6.65
C LYS A 129 -4.19 12.95 7.63
N PRO A 130 -3.89 13.89 8.55
CA PRO A 130 -4.93 14.60 9.27
C PRO A 130 -4.92 16.02 8.72
N ARG A 131 -5.38 16.23 7.48
CA ARG A 131 -5.50 17.59 6.96
C ARG A 131 -6.89 17.92 6.42
N ILE A 132 -7.60 16.95 5.87
CA ILE A 132 -8.95 17.21 5.31
C ILE A 132 -10.03 17.18 6.40
N ASN A 133 -9.95 16.24 7.36
CA ASN A 133 -10.92 16.18 8.47
C ASN A 133 -10.71 17.28 9.51
N VAL A 134 -9.47 17.78 9.68
CA VAL A 134 -9.17 18.91 10.58
C VAL A 134 -9.75 20.20 10.01
N LEU A 135 -9.66 20.41 8.69
CA LEU A 135 -10.25 21.57 8.04
C LEU A 135 -11.77 21.57 8.16
N ARG A 136 -12.43 20.43 7.91
CA ARG A 136 -13.89 20.31 8.11
C ARG A 136 -14.28 20.51 9.57
N GLY A 137 -13.51 19.99 10.52
CA GLY A 137 -13.75 20.20 11.96
C GLY A 137 -13.59 21.66 12.38
N ALA A 138 -12.55 22.34 11.88
CA ALA A 138 -12.32 23.76 12.15
C ALA A 138 -13.44 24.65 11.58
N VAL A 139 -13.89 24.38 10.35
CA VAL A 139 -15.02 25.10 9.74
C VAL A 139 -16.30 24.88 10.56
N PHE A 140 -16.55 23.66 11.02
CA PHE A 140 -17.72 23.36 11.86
C PHE A 140 -17.67 24.09 13.20
N ALA A 141 -16.50 24.12 13.86
CA ALA A 141 -16.31 24.82 15.12
C ALA A 141 -16.51 26.33 14.99
N VAL A 142 -15.99 26.93 13.91
CA VAL A 142 -16.17 28.36 13.61
C VAL A 142 -17.64 28.68 13.31
N ALA A 143 -18.32 27.87 12.49
CA ALA A 143 -19.74 28.05 12.20
C ALA A 143 -20.61 27.95 13.46
N LEU A 144 -20.29 26.99 14.36
CA LEU A 144 -21.00 26.81 15.62
C LEU A 144 -20.76 27.98 16.58
N ALA A 145 -19.52 28.48 16.65
CA ALA A 145 -19.21 29.68 17.44
C ALA A 145 -19.96 30.92 16.93
N CYS A 146 -20.01 31.12 15.62
CA CYS A 146 -20.81 32.20 15.02
C CYS A 146 -22.31 32.03 15.33
N LEU A 147 -22.84 30.81 15.28
CA LEU A 147 -24.24 30.54 15.59
C LEU A 147 -24.57 30.83 17.06
N VAL A 148 -23.71 30.39 17.99
CA VAL A 148 -23.87 30.67 19.42
C VAL A 148 -23.81 32.16 19.69
N TRP A 149 -22.88 32.88 19.05
CA TRP A 149 -22.75 34.31 19.22
C TRP A 149 -23.96 35.05 18.67
N ALA A 150 -24.44 34.71 17.46
CA ALA A 150 -25.65 35.27 16.87
C ALA A 150 -26.93 34.95 17.67
N ALA A 151 -27.01 33.78 18.30
CA ALA A 151 -28.11 33.41 19.19
C ALA A 151 -28.00 34.08 20.58
N SER A 152 -26.82 34.56 20.97
CA SER A 152 -26.57 35.22 22.25
C SER A 152 -26.73 36.75 22.20
N VAL A 153 -26.92 37.34 21.01
CA VAL A 153 -27.32 38.74 20.91
C VAL A 153 -28.82 38.83 21.21
N PRO A 154 -29.26 39.57 22.24
CA PRO A 154 -30.67 39.83 22.44
C PRO A 154 -31.16 40.67 21.25
N ARG A 155 -32.15 40.17 20.52
CA ARG A 155 -32.87 40.97 19.52
C ARG A 155 -33.72 42.00 20.28
N THR A 156 -33.11 43.14 20.60
CA THR A 156 -33.82 44.35 21.03
C THR A 156 -34.07 45.22 19.82
#